data_AF-A0A7W8LDI7-F1
#
_entry.id   AF-A0A7W8LDI7-F1
#
_cell.length_a   1.000
_cell.length_b   1.000
_cell.length_c   1.000
_cell.angle_alpha   90.00
_cell.angle_beta   90.00
_cell.angle_gamma   90.00
#
_symmetry.space_group_name_H-M   'P 1'
#
loop_
_entity.id
_entity.type
_entity.pdbx_description
1 polymer ?
#
loop_
_entity_poly.entity_id
_entity_poly.type
_entity_poly.pdbx_seq_one_letter_code
_entity_poly.pdbx_strand_id
1 'polypeptide(L)'
;MKKTPTLARKWFRPTGAILVILSFAIPVHAQLSMSMPSGSSGPGTEMGQTVTDAQRDMAFNILTTSMAILRDDQPFDPAHTIFGRILAARPERGVVGVMEYSFVNPVLPETQIILYVVPDPAAPSADRTKVKQVVTAITVRFNPLLTDISRSTLEDLLRVDIGYWIDGQGNRWPGNDLGTAPPQVRLHGYRYRASNLPTSRFPVNVEFAFGDPDPNNPAPDEPKMPVLMDVLLNRDYSALRPNHREQNPS
;
A
#
# COMPACT_ATOMS: atom_id res chain seq x y z
N MET A 1 -1.55 -63.97 -8.60
CA MET A 1 -2.20 -62.79 -8.00
C MET A 1 -1.11 -61.90 -7.41
N LYS A 2 -0.85 -60.72 -8.02
CA LYS A 2 0.22 -59.78 -7.63
C LYS A 2 -0.36 -58.71 -6.71
N LYS A 3 0.28 -58.45 -5.57
CA LYS A 3 -0.07 -57.38 -4.62
C LYS A 3 0.52 -56.05 -5.10
N THR A 4 -0.32 -55.03 -5.21
CA THR A 4 0.04 -53.65 -5.54
C THR A 4 0.40 -52.90 -4.25
N PRO A 5 1.49 -52.09 -4.21
CA PRO A 5 1.80 -51.27 -3.06
C PRO A 5 1.04 -49.93 -3.11
N THR A 6 0.46 -49.56 -1.96
CA THR A 6 -0.27 -48.31 -1.73
C THR A 6 0.72 -47.14 -1.66
N LEU A 7 0.65 -46.23 -2.63
CA LEU A 7 1.37 -44.96 -2.62
C LEU A 7 0.72 -44.02 -1.59
N ALA A 8 1.41 -43.82 -0.47
CA ALA A 8 1.10 -42.74 0.46
C ALA A 8 1.37 -41.39 -0.22
N ARG A 9 0.31 -40.69 -0.63
CA ARG A 9 0.38 -39.29 -1.06
C ARG A 9 0.76 -38.42 0.14
N LYS A 10 2.03 -38.05 0.25
CA LYS A 10 2.47 -36.91 1.08
C LYS A 10 1.83 -35.64 0.50
N TRP A 11 0.86 -35.08 1.21
CA TRP A 11 0.34 -33.76 0.95
C TRP A 11 1.39 -32.73 1.35
N PHE A 12 2.09 -32.20 0.35
CA PHE A 12 2.90 -31.00 0.52
C PHE A 12 1.93 -29.81 0.67
N ARG A 13 1.86 -29.22 1.86
CA ARG A 13 1.18 -27.94 2.08
C ARG A 13 2.19 -26.82 1.83
N PRO A 14 2.00 -25.94 0.84
CA PRO A 14 2.77 -24.70 0.80
C PRO A 14 2.20 -23.76 1.88
N THR A 15 2.95 -23.60 2.97
CA THR A 15 2.78 -22.52 3.93
C THR A 15 3.17 -21.18 3.31
N GLY A 16 2.28 -20.20 3.42
CA GLY A 16 2.64 -18.78 3.48
C GLY A 16 2.85 -18.07 2.14
N ALA A 17 1.88 -18.12 1.23
CA ALA A 17 1.70 -17.02 0.29
C ALA A 17 0.86 -15.95 0.99
N ILE A 18 1.50 -14.91 1.53
CA ILE A 18 0.78 -13.66 1.83
C ILE A 18 0.45 -13.06 0.46
N LEU A 19 -0.72 -13.42 -0.04
CA LEU A 19 -1.30 -12.81 -1.22
C LEU A 19 -1.85 -11.45 -0.78
N VAL A 20 -1.07 -10.39 -0.98
CA VAL A 20 -1.62 -9.03 -0.97
C VAL A 20 -2.52 -8.94 -2.19
N ILE A 21 -3.80 -9.25 -2.01
CA ILE A 21 -4.81 -9.06 -3.06
C ILE A 21 -4.93 -7.56 -3.25
N LEU A 22 -4.29 -7.03 -4.30
CA LEU A 22 -4.63 -5.73 -4.87
C LEU A 22 -6.09 -5.80 -5.35
N SER A 23 -7.03 -5.39 -4.51
CA SER A 23 -8.34 -4.96 -4.96
C SER A 23 -8.35 -3.45 -5.06
N PHE A 24 -8.19 -2.96 -6.30
CA PHE A 24 -8.72 -1.67 -6.72
C PHE A 24 -10.25 -1.80 -6.81
N ALA A 25 -10.94 -1.77 -5.68
CA ALA A 25 -12.39 -1.68 -5.63
C ALA A 25 -12.75 -0.28 -5.12
N ILE A 26 -13.05 0.63 -6.05
CA ILE A 26 -13.85 1.82 -5.72
C ILE A 26 -15.29 1.34 -5.55
N PRO A 27 -16.05 1.78 -4.53
CA PRO A 27 -17.48 1.51 -4.48
C PRO A 27 -18.15 2.12 -5.70
N VAL A 28 -18.67 1.26 -6.58
CA VAL A 28 -19.66 1.62 -7.59
C VAL A 28 -20.86 2.17 -6.81
N HIS A 29 -21.01 3.49 -6.76
CA HIS A 29 -22.28 4.07 -6.33
C HIS A 29 -23.31 3.70 -7.37
N ALA A 30 -24.17 2.76 -6.97
CA ALA A 30 -25.31 2.30 -7.72
C ALA A 30 -26.18 3.49 -8.12
N GLN A 31 -26.40 3.61 -9.42
CA GLN A 31 -27.37 4.49 -10.03
C GLN A 31 -28.77 4.01 -9.62
N LEU A 32 -29.32 4.56 -8.54
CA LEU A 32 -30.72 4.40 -8.18
C LEU A 32 -31.48 5.63 -8.67
N SER A 33 -32.07 5.46 -9.85
CA SER A 33 -33.14 6.31 -10.37
C SER A 33 -34.33 6.28 -9.40
N MET A 34 -34.55 7.37 -8.67
CA MET A 34 -35.88 7.75 -8.20
C MET A 34 -36.12 9.21 -8.56
N SER A 35 -37.16 9.41 -9.36
CA SER A 35 -37.65 10.70 -9.82
C SER A 35 -38.67 11.30 -8.83
N MET A 36 -38.72 12.64 -8.83
CA MET A 36 -39.75 13.58 -8.31
C MET A 36 -39.40 14.30 -6.97
N PRO A 37 -39.91 15.53 -6.75
CA PRO A 37 -39.86 16.71 -7.63
C PRO A 37 -39.28 17.96 -6.92
N SER A 38 -38.99 18.96 -7.75
CA SER A 38 -38.53 20.34 -7.49
C SER A 38 -38.90 20.95 -6.12
N GLY A 39 -37.86 21.34 -5.38
CA GLY A 39 -37.92 22.23 -4.21
C GLY A 39 -36.66 23.10 -4.18
N SER A 40 -36.87 24.40 -4.34
CA SER A 40 -35.85 25.46 -4.39
C SER A 40 -35.01 25.56 -3.11
N SER A 41 -33.69 25.55 -3.24
CA SER A 41 -32.77 26.16 -2.25
C SER A 41 -31.33 26.29 -2.80
N GLY A 42 -30.96 27.53 -3.18
CA GLY A 42 -29.61 28.11 -3.17
C GLY A 42 -28.53 27.54 -4.11
N PRO A 43 -27.61 28.37 -4.64
CA PRO A 43 -26.40 27.84 -5.25
C PRO A 43 -25.48 27.32 -4.13
N GLY A 44 -25.69 26.07 -3.74
CA GLY A 44 -24.67 25.28 -3.06
C GLY A 44 -23.58 24.98 -4.06
N THR A 45 -22.57 25.83 -4.12
CA THR A 45 -21.29 25.49 -4.77
C THR A 45 -20.73 24.30 -4.01
N GLU A 46 -20.91 23.09 -4.53
CA GLU A 46 -19.97 22.00 -4.27
C GLU A 46 -18.62 22.45 -4.82
N MET A 47 -17.90 23.21 -4.01
CA MET A 47 -16.50 23.52 -4.23
C MET A 47 -15.79 22.18 -4.24
N GLY A 48 -15.28 21.74 -5.41
CA GLY A 48 -14.35 20.62 -5.46
C GLY A 48 -13.29 20.82 -4.39
N GLN A 49 -13.25 19.92 -3.39
CA GLN A 49 -12.46 20.14 -2.18
C GLN A 49 -10.98 20.23 -2.56
N THR A 50 -10.45 21.46 -2.55
CA THR A 50 -9.02 21.69 -2.69
C THR A 50 -8.33 21.20 -1.42
N VAL A 51 -7.31 20.36 -1.57
CA VAL A 51 -6.51 19.86 -0.45
C VAL A 51 -5.81 21.03 0.23
N THR A 52 -6.01 21.15 1.55
CA THR A 52 -5.38 22.20 2.35
C THR A 52 -3.90 21.89 2.61
N ASP A 53 -3.10 22.91 2.89
CA ASP A 53 -1.67 22.72 3.22
C ASP A 53 -1.49 21.79 4.43
N ALA A 54 -2.36 21.90 5.45
CA ALA A 54 -2.33 21.02 6.61
C ALA A 54 -2.59 19.53 6.25
N GLN A 55 -3.47 19.28 5.29
CA GLN A 55 -3.72 17.93 4.77
C GLN A 55 -2.52 17.39 4.00
N ARG A 56 -1.89 18.22 3.18
CA ARG A 56 -0.67 17.86 2.45
C ARG A 56 0.49 17.55 3.38
N ASP A 57 0.71 18.40 4.39
CA ASP A 57 1.75 18.22 5.41
C ASP A 57 1.51 16.94 6.22
N MET A 58 0.26 16.66 6.61
CA MET A 58 -0.09 15.42 7.29
C MET A 58 0.19 14.20 6.40
N ALA A 59 -0.15 14.26 5.12
CA ALA A 59 0.16 13.18 4.18
C ALA A 59 1.67 12.90 4.11
N PHE A 60 2.49 13.95 3.97
CA PHE A 60 3.95 13.81 3.98
C PHE A 60 4.46 13.21 5.29
N ASN A 61 3.96 13.67 6.44
CA ASN A 61 4.35 13.13 7.74
C ASN A 61 3.98 11.64 7.91
N ILE A 62 2.81 11.23 7.41
CA ILE A 62 2.39 9.83 7.38
C ILE A 62 3.35 9.00 6.53
N LEU A 63 3.68 9.46 5.32
CA LEU A 63 4.56 8.73 4.41
C LEU A 63 6.00 8.65 4.93
N THR A 64 6.53 9.74 5.50
CA THR A 64 7.85 9.75 6.15
C THR A 64 7.89 8.80 7.35
N THR A 65 6.87 8.81 8.20
CA THR A 65 6.79 7.91 9.37
C THR A 65 6.66 6.45 8.92
N SER A 66 5.90 6.21 7.85
CA SER A 66 5.76 4.88 7.25
C SER A 66 7.10 4.33 6.76
N MET A 67 7.92 5.17 6.13
CA MET A 67 9.27 4.80 5.72
C MET A 67 10.19 4.55 6.92
N ALA A 68 10.14 5.37 7.96
CA ALA A 68 10.95 5.15 9.16
C ALA A 68 10.59 3.82 9.86
N ILE A 69 9.29 3.49 9.93
CA ILE A 69 8.83 2.19 10.42
C ILE A 69 9.32 1.07 9.50
N LEU A 70 9.04 1.13 8.20
CA LEU A 70 9.29 0.01 7.29
C LEU A 70 10.77 -0.17 6.96
N ARG A 71 11.48 0.90 6.57
CA ARG A 71 12.88 0.85 6.13
C ARG A 71 13.84 0.80 7.30
N ASP A 72 13.62 1.64 8.31
CA ASP A 72 14.60 1.88 9.39
C ASP A 72 14.27 1.08 10.69
N ASP A 73 13.22 0.25 10.67
CA ASP A 73 12.72 -0.54 11.82
C ASP A 73 12.38 0.29 13.06
N GLN A 74 11.89 1.52 12.86
CA GLN A 74 11.38 2.33 13.97
C GLN A 74 10.26 1.57 14.70
N PRO A 75 10.27 1.55 16.06
CA PRO A 75 9.20 0.93 16.82
C PRO A 75 7.82 1.50 16.46
N PHE A 76 6.84 0.62 16.38
CA PHE A 76 5.46 0.96 16.08
C PHE A 76 4.56 0.57 17.24
N ASP A 77 3.81 1.54 17.75
CA ASP A 77 2.72 1.33 18.70
C ASP A 77 1.41 1.78 18.04
N PRO A 78 0.47 0.85 17.75
CA PRO A 78 -0.79 1.21 17.11
C PRO A 78 -1.67 2.11 17.97
N ALA A 79 -1.45 2.19 19.30
CA ALA A 79 -2.21 3.09 20.17
C ALA A 79 -1.67 4.53 20.15
N HIS A 80 -0.40 4.73 19.79
CA HIS A 80 0.28 6.03 19.84
C HIS A 80 1.04 6.28 18.53
N THR A 81 0.29 6.62 17.48
CA THR A 81 0.85 6.84 16.13
C THR A 81 0.27 8.08 15.46
N ILE A 82 1.04 8.64 14.52
CA ILE A 82 0.61 9.73 13.65
C ILE A 82 -0.54 9.36 12.71
N PHE A 83 -0.77 8.05 12.49
CA PHE A 83 -1.86 7.56 11.64
C PHE A 83 -3.24 7.91 12.19
N GLY A 84 -3.32 8.29 13.48
CA GLY A 84 -4.56 8.67 14.15
C GLY A 84 -5.08 7.55 15.04
N ARG A 85 -6.41 7.47 15.18
CA ARG A 85 -7.05 6.46 16.02
C ARG A 85 -7.29 5.17 15.25
N ILE A 86 -7.18 4.03 15.93
CA ILE A 86 -7.53 2.72 15.35
C ILE A 86 -9.03 2.73 15.01
N LEU A 87 -9.34 2.50 13.75
CA LEU A 87 -10.70 2.25 13.25
C LEU A 87 -11.06 0.77 13.39
N ALA A 88 -10.14 -0.10 12.99
CA ALA A 88 -10.31 -1.55 13.11
C ALA A 88 -8.96 -2.23 13.32
N ALA A 89 -9.00 -3.35 14.03
CA ALA A 89 -7.91 -4.32 14.14
C ALA A 89 -8.49 -5.69 13.77
N ARG A 90 -8.07 -6.24 12.64
CA ARG A 90 -8.63 -7.46 12.05
C ARG A 90 -7.56 -8.55 12.01
N PRO A 91 -7.69 -9.61 12.82
CA PRO A 91 -6.79 -10.75 12.71
C PRO A 91 -7.04 -11.48 11.40
N GLU A 92 -5.98 -11.90 10.72
CA GLU A 92 -6.14 -12.69 9.50
C GLU A 92 -6.66 -14.09 9.82
N ARG A 93 -7.72 -14.50 9.13
CA ARG A 93 -8.38 -15.77 9.43
C ARG A 93 -7.47 -16.95 9.11
N GLY A 94 -7.16 -17.75 10.12
CA GLY A 94 -6.35 -18.95 9.96
C GLY A 94 -4.85 -18.71 9.94
N VAL A 95 -4.39 -17.47 10.16
CA VAL A 95 -2.97 -17.13 10.26
C VAL A 95 -2.68 -16.57 11.65
N VAL A 96 -1.79 -17.25 12.39
CA VAL A 96 -1.47 -16.87 13.77
C VAL A 96 -0.63 -15.60 13.79
N GLY A 97 -1.09 -14.61 14.56
CA GLY A 97 -0.32 -13.42 14.87
C GLY A 97 -0.25 -12.40 13.74
N VAL A 98 -1.02 -12.55 12.66
CA VAL A 98 -1.16 -11.52 11.64
C VAL A 98 -2.36 -10.62 11.96
N MET A 99 -2.13 -9.31 11.92
CA MET A 99 -3.12 -8.30 12.23
C MET A 99 -3.10 -7.20 11.16
N GLU A 100 -4.25 -6.90 10.60
CA GLU A 100 -4.49 -5.71 9.78
C GLU A 100 -5.06 -4.60 10.68
N TYR A 101 -4.40 -3.44 10.71
CA TYR A 101 -4.93 -2.24 11.36
C TYR A 101 -5.39 -1.25 10.30
N SER A 102 -6.53 -0.61 10.56
CA SER A 102 -6.95 0.58 9.83
C SER A 102 -7.10 1.77 10.77
N PHE A 103 -6.82 2.97 10.28
CA PHE A 103 -6.82 4.19 11.08
C PHE A 103 -7.73 5.26 10.51
N VAL A 104 -8.27 6.12 11.39
CA VAL A 104 -8.86 7.41 11.02
C VAL A 104 -7.93 8.52 11.51
N ASN A 105 -7.43 9.32 10.58
CA ASN A 105 -6.65 10.51 10.89
C ASN A 105 -7.57 11.74 10.99
N PRO A 106 -7.46 12.58 12.03
CA PRO A 106 -8.35 13.73 12.19
C PRO A 106 -8.15 14.83 11.13
N VAL A 107 -6.96 14.93 10.52
CA VAL A 107 -6.66 15.91 9.46
C VAL A 107 -7.03 15.35 8.08
N LEU A 108 -6.91 14.02 7.91
CA LEU A 108 -7.28 13.29 6.70
C LEU A 108 -8.39 12.27 7.00
N PRO A 109 -9.63 12.72 7.28
CA PRO A 109 -10.68 11.88 7.86
C PRO A 109 -11.20 10.79 6.92
N GLU A 110 -11.11 10.98 5.60
CA GLU A 110 -11.59 10.02 4.60
C GLU A 110 -10.46 9.18 3.98
N THR A 111 -9.20 9.51 4.26
CA THR A 111 -8.03 8.74 3.81
C THR A 111 -7.99 7.39 4.51
N GLN A 112 -7.83 6.32 3.72
CA GLN A 112 -7.66 4.97 4.26
C GLN A 112 -6.17 4.75 4.53
N ILE A 113 -5.84 4.49 5.79
CA ILE A 113 -4.48 4.14 6.22
C ILE A 113 -4.55 2.72 6.76
N ILE A 114 -3.93 1.77 6.07
CA ILE A 114 -3.96 0.34 6.38
C ILE A 114 -2.55 -0.17 6.61
N LEU A 115 -2.35 -0.93 7.68
CA LEU A 115 -1.07 -1.51 8.06
C LEU A 115 -1.20 -3.00 8.33
N TYR A 116 -0.21 -3.77 7.86
CA TYR A 116 -0.08 -5.19 8.18
C TYR A 116 1.04 -5.40 9.19
N VAL A 117 0.67 -6.04 10.30
CA VAL A 117 1.58 -6.45 11.36
C VAL A 117 1.62 -7.98 11.37
N VAL A 118 2.82 -8.53 11.32
CA VAL A 118 3.03 -10.00 11.30
C VAL A 118 4.13 -10.37 12.29
N PRO A 119 4.18 -11.63 12.75
CA PRO A 119 5.33 -12.10 13.51
C PRO A 119 6.56 -12.05 12.60
N ASP A 120 7.66 -11.44 13.05
CA ASP A 120 8.88 -11.17 12.28
C ASP A 120 9.33 -12.37 11.43
N PRO A 121 9.18 -12.29 10.08
CA PRO A 121 9.52 -13.38 9.18
C PRO A 121 10.97 -13.85 9.32
N ALA A 122 11.90 -12.98 9.70
CA ALA A 122 13.32 -13.30 9.85
C ALA A 122 13.63 -14.06 11.15
N ALA A 123 12.71 -14.07 12.13
CA ALA A 123 12.94 -14.73 13.40
C ALA A 123 12.89 -16.27 13.25
N PRO A 124 13.90 -17.02 13.77
CA PRO A 124 14.04 -18.46 13.54
C PRO A 124 13.09 -19.36 14.36
N SER A 125 12.09 -18.79 15.05
CA SER A 125 11.18 -19.56 15.92
C SER A 125 10.03 -20.20 15.12
N ALA A 126 9.79 -21.49 15.40
CA ALA A 126 8.61 -22.22 14.93
C ALA A 126 7.33 -21.82 15.67
N ASP A 127 7.44 -21.44 16.95
CA ASP A 127 6.33 -20.90 17.72
C ASP A 127 6.17 -19.41 17.41
N ARG A 128 5.30 -19.12 16.45
CA ARG A 128 5.05 -17.75 15.95
C ARG A 128 4.29 -16.87 16.93
N THR A 129 3.72 -17.43 18.00
CA THR A 129 3.02 -16.65 19.05
C THR A 129 3.97 -15.86 19.93
N LYS A 130 5.25 -16.25 19.99
CA LYS A 130 6.30 -15.64 20.81
C LYS A 130 7.25 -14.73 20.04
N VAL A 131 7.03 -14.61 18.73
CA VAL A 131 7.89 -13.82 17.84
C VAL A 131 7.46 -12.35 17.92
N LYS A 132 8.46 -11.43 17.91
CA LYS A 132 8.22 -9.99 17.83
C LYS A 132 7.31 -9.68 16.65
N GLN A 133 6.30 -8.86 16.87
CA GLN A 133 5.43 -8.34 15.82
C GLN A 133 6.13 -7.18 15.10
N VAL A 134 6.08 -7.17 13.77
CA VAL A 134 6.68 -6.13 12.92
C VAL A 134 5.69 -5.69 11.84
N VAL A 135 5.75 -4.41 11.48
CA VAL A 135 4.99 -3.90 10.34
C VAL A 135 5.69 -4.32 9.05
N THR A 136 4.95 -4.90 8.10
CA THR A 136 5.52 -5.34 6.82
C THR A 136 5.00 -4.56 5.63
N ALA A 137 3.77 -4.04 5.70
CA ALA A 137 3.21 -3.25 4.62
C ALA A 137 2.33 -2.12 5.16
N ILE A 138 2.35 -1.00 4.45
CA ILE A 138 1.52 0.17 4.71
C ILE A 138 0.89 0.60 3.38
N THR A 139 -0.42 0.82 3.37
CA THR A 139 -1.17 1.35 2.24
C THR A 139 -1.87 2.63 2.68
N VAL A 140 -1.69 3.69 1.90
CA VAL A 140 -2.38 4.96 2.09
C VAL A 140 -3.17 5.26 0.82
N ARG A 141 -4.50 5.35 0.94
CA ARG A 141 -5.40 5.72 -0.16
C ARG A 141 -6.04 7.06 0.18
N PHE A 142 -5.68 8.08 -0.55
CA PHE A 142 -6.07 9.45 -0.26
C PHE A 142 -7.51 9.71 -0.70
N ASN A 143 -8.28 10.27 0.22
CA ASN A 143 -9.56 10.89 -0.07
C ASN A 143 -9.71 12.12 0.86
N PRO A 144 -9.85 13.34 0.32
CA PRO A 144 -9.77 13.71 -1.10
C PRO A 144 -8.41 13.34 -1.73
N LEU A 145 -8.39 13.21 -3.06
CA LEU A 145 -7.16 12.95 -3.82
C LEU A 145 -6.17 14.10 -3.59
N LEU A 146 -4.88 13.80 -3.41
CA LEU A 146 -3.90 14.86 -3.16
C LEU A 146 -3.50 15.56 -4.46
N THR A 147 -3.82 16.86 -4.54
CA THR A 147 -3.43 17.76 -5.63
C THR A 147 -2.08 18.44 -5.33
N ASP A 148 -1.47 19.00 -6.38
CA ASP A 148 -0.24 19.81 -6.29
C ASP A 148 0.96 19.04 -5.70
N ILE A 149 0.98 17.72 -5.88
CA ILE A 149 2.10 16.86 -5.52
C ILE A 149 2.68 16.27 -6.80
N SER A 150 3.93 16.62 -7.08
CA SER A 150 4.65 16.02 -8.20
C SER A 150 5.22 14.66 -7.81
N ARG A 151 5.39 13.80 -8.82
CA ARG A 151 6.13 12.54 -8.68
C ARG A 151 7.52 12.74 -8.07
N SER A 152 8.28 13.73 -8.54
CA SER A 152 9.63 13.99 -8.04
C SER A 152 9.64 14.43 -6.57
N THR A 153 8.63 15.17 -6.13
CA THR A 153 8.47 15.51 -4.70
C THR A 153 8.37 14.25 -3.83
N LEU A 154 7.61 13.23 -4.27
CA LEU A 154 7.50 11.97 -3.53
C LEU A 154 8.77 11.13 -3.61
N GLU A 155 9.42 11.11 -4.78
CA GLU A 155 10.70 10.42 -4.97
C GLU A 155 11.77 10.95 -4.00
N ASP A 156 11.86 12.28 -3.87
CA ASP A 156 12.76 12.95 -2.94
C ASP A 156 12.37 12.71 -1.48
N LEU A 157 11.08 12.81 -1.15
CA LEU A 157 10.55 12.61 0.19
C LEU A 157 10.86 11.20 0.72
N LEU A 158 10.61 10.18 -0.11
CA LEU A 158 10.78 8.77 0.28
C LEU A 158 12.18 8.24 0.01
N ARG A 159 13.01 9.02 -0.68
CA ARG A 159 14.40 8.69 -1.05
C ARG A 159 14.43 7.35 -1.77
N VAL A 160 13.93 7.35 -3.00
CA VAL A 160 13.84 6.15 -3.84
C VAL A 160 14.89 6.15 -4.96
N ASP A 161 15.28 4.96 -5.39
CA ASP A 161 16.19 4.79 -6.51
C ASP A 161 15.45 4.95 -7.85
N ILE A 162 16.07 5.71 -8.75
CA ILE A 162 15.53 6.01 -10.08
C ILE A 162 16.13 5.09 -11.14
N GLY A 163 15.33 4.76 -12.16
CA GLY A 163 15.71 3.98 -13.33
C GLY A 163 15.41 2.49 -13.22
N TYR A 164 14.91 2.01 -12.08
CA TYR A 164 14.54 0.60 -11.92
C TYR A 164 13.56 0.34 -10.77
N TRP A 165 12.88 -0.81 -10.83
CA TRP A 165 12.17 -1.41 -9.70
C TRP A 165 12.50 -2.91 -9.59
N ILE A 166 12.11 -3.53 -8.48
CA ILE A 166 12.31 -4.96 -8.23
C ILE A 166 10.94 -5.63 -8.09
N ASP A 167 10.72 -6.70 -8.83
CA ASP A 167 9.46 -7.44 -8.77
C ASP A 167 9.35 -8.35 -7.55
N GLY A 168 8.18 -8.98 -7.40
CA GLY A 168 7.91 -9.90 -6.31
C GLY A 168 8.79 -11.14 -6.34
N GLN A 169 9.55 -11.42 -7.40
CA GLN A 169 10.49 -12.53 -7.55
C GLN A 169 11.94 -12.10 -7.30
N GLY A 170 12.20 -10.81 -7.09
CA GLY A 170 13.55 -10.27 -6.91
C GLY A 170 14.23 -9.85 -8.21
N ASN A 171 13.55 -9.91 -9.36
CA ASN A 171 14.12 -9.46 -10.62
C ASN A 171 14.08 -7.95 -10.72
N ARG A 172 15.18 -7.37 -11.21
CA ARG A 172 15.30 -5.95 -11.49
C ARG A 172 14.74 -5.63 -12.87
N TRP A 173 13.77 -4.72 -12.94
CA TRP A 173 13.16 -4.23 -14.16
C TRP A 173 13.59 -2.80 -14.46
N PRO A 174 13.89 -2.45 -15.71
CA PRO A 174 14.28 -1.10 -16.10
C PRO A 174 13.08 -0.13 -16.07
N GLY A 175 13.37 1.14 -15.77
CA GLY A 175 12.37 2.19 -15.63
C GLY A 175 11.62 2.12 -14.30
N ASN A 176 10.78 3.11 -14.03
CA ASN A 176 9.89 3.15 -12.85
C ASN A 176 8.42 3.35 -13.25
N ASP A 177 8.22 3.83 -14.47
CA ASP A 177 6.93 4.13 -15.05
C ASP A 177 6.32 2.85 -15.61
N LEU A 178 5.15 2.47 -15.09
CA LEU A 178 4.41 1.29 -15.55
C LEU A 178 3.39 1.62 -16.65
N GLY A 179 3.25 2.89 -17.00
CA GLY A 179 2.22 3.42 -17.87
C GLY A 179 0.83 3.34 -17.26
N THR A 180 -0.16 3.42 -18.15
CA THR A 180 -1.58 3.25 -17.84
C THR A 180 -2.04 1.82 -18.11
N ALA A 181 -2.91 1.30 -17.26
CA ALA A 181 -3.42 -0.08 -17.37
C ALA A 181 -4.95 -0.11 -17.54
N PRO A 182 -5.50 -0.79 -18.57
CA PRO A 182 -6.93 -1.04 -18.66
C PRO A 182 -7.47 -1.82 -17.43
N PRO A 183 -8.70 -1.57 -16.97
CA PRO A 183 -9.70 -0.65 -17.54
C PRO A 183 -9.54 0.81 -17.09
N GLN A 184 -8.70 1.09 -16.09
CA GLN A 184 -8.46 2.45 -15.61
C GLN A 184 -7.40 3.15 -16.48
N VAL A 185 -7.76 3.52 -17.71
CA VAL A 185 -6.86 4.11 -18.72
C VAL A 185 -6.21 5.44 -18.26
N ARG A 186 -6.65 6.00 -17.13
CA ARG A 186 -6.14 7.23 -16.52
C ARG A 186 -5.46 7.00 -15.17
N LEU A 187 -5.20 5.75 -14.78
CA LEU A 187 -4.39 5.46 -13.61
C LEU A 187 -2.96 5.18 -14.08
N HIS A 188 -2.04 6.05 -13.68
CA HIS A 188 -0.62 5.94 -14.01
C HIS A 188 0.14 5.39 -12.81
N GLY A 189 0.75 4.22 -12.98
CA GLY A 189 1.47 3.52 -11.92
C GLY A 189 2.97 3.78 -11.96
N TYR A 190 3.59 3.91 -10.78
CA TYR A 190 5.04 3.94 -10.65
C TYR A 190 5.52 2.97 -9.58
N ARG A 191 6.68 2.34 -9.81
CA ARG A 191 7.32 1.44 -8.85
C ARG A 191 8.77 1.82 -8.62
N TYR A 192 9.22 1.66 -7.39
CA TYR A 192 10.59 1.95 -6.97
C TYR A 192 11.09 0.97 -5.91
N ARG A 193 12.41 0.99 -5.74
CA ARG A 193 13.09 0.52 -4.55
C ARG A 193 13.47 1.73 -3.71
N ALA A 194 13.17 1.73 -2.41
CA ALA A 194 13.71 2.74 -1.50
C ALA A 194 15.23 2.62 -1.44
N SER A 195 15.93 3.75 -1.49
CA SER A 195 17.39 3.80 -1.42
C SER A 195 17.88 3.22 -0.10
N ASN A 196 19.02 2.54 -0.16
CA ASN A 196 19.70 2.03 1.04
C ASN A 196 20.43 3.17 1.76
N LEU A 197 19.90 3.62 2.90
CA LEU A 197 20.51 4.65 3.74
C LEU A 197 21.30 4.01 4.90
N PRO A 198 22.22 4.73 5.57
CA PRO A 198 22.95 4.21 6.72
C PRO A 198 22.06 3.70 7.87
N THR A 199 20.84 4.25 8.00
CA THR A 199 19.83 3.83 8.99
C THR A 199 18.99 2.63 8.54
N SER A 200 19.04 2.29 7.25
CA SER A 200 18.16 1.27 6.67
C SER A 200 18.47 -0.10 7.23
N ARG A 201 17.41 -0.79 7.67
CA ARG A 201 17.45 -2.15 8.23
C ARG A 201 16.81 -3.13 7.27
N PHE A 202 15.78 -2.68 6.55
CA PHE A 202 15.05 -3.48 5.59
C PHE A 202 14.96 -2.74 4.25
N PRO A 203 15.07 -3.48 3.14
CA PRO A 203 14.67 -2.94 1.86
C PRO A 203 13.15 -2.73 1.81
N VAL A 204 12.72 -1.69 1.10
CA VAL A 204 11.30 -1.36 0.91
C VAL A 204 10.99 -1.13 -0.56
N ASN A 205 9.94 -1.78 -1.05
CA ASN A 205 9.36 -1.49 -2.35
C ASN A 205 8.28 -0.40 -2.18
N VAL A 206 8.26 0.53 -3.11
CA VAL A 206 7.37 1.71 -3.10
C VAL A 206 6.57 1.73 -4.40
N GLU A 207 5.26 1.88 -4.31
CA GLU A 207 4.38 2.07 -5.46
C GLU A 207 3.57 3.36 -5.30
N PHE A 208 3.47 4.14 -6.38
CA PHE A 208 2.59 5.31 -6.47
C PHE A 208 1.52 5.05 -7.52
N ALA A 209 0.29 5.47 -7.25
CA ALA A 209 -0.76 5.55 -8.25
C ALA A 209 -1.24 6.99 -8.39
N PHE A 210 -1.11 7.54 -9.58
CA PHE A 210 -1.62 8.85 -9.95
C PHE A 210 -2.85 8.71 -10.84
N GLY A 211 -3.84 9.58 -10.63
CA GLY A 211 -4.94 9.77 -11.55
C GLY A 211 -4.60 10.89 -12.53
N ASP A 212 -4.52 10.58 -13.81
CA ASP A 212 -4.30 11.56 -14.87
C ASP A 212 -5.55 12.39 -15.11
N PRO A 213 -5.39 13.70 -15.40
CA PRO A 213 -6.50 14.56 -15.76
C PRO A 213 -7.16 14.06 -17.06
N ASP A 214 -8.49 14.25 -17.18
CA ASP A 214 -9.16 13.97 -18.45
C ASP A 214 -8.73 14.98 -19.51
N PRO A 215 -8.05 14.57 -20.60
CA PRO A 215 -7.62 15.51 -21.63
C PRO A 215 -8.80 16.13 -22.40
N ASN A 216 -9.99 15.53 -22.33
CA ASN A 216 -11.18 15.96 -23.07
C ASN A 216 -12.26 16.57 -22.16
N ASN A 217 -12.04 16.70 -20.86
CA ASN A 217 -13.05 17.28 -19.98
C ASN A 217 -12.96 18.81 -20.00
N PRO A 218 -14.00 19.52 -20.48
CA PRO A 218 -14.03 20.97 -20.50
C PRO A 218 -14.35 21.59 -19.13
N ALA A 219 -14.59 20.78 -18.08
CA ALA A 219 -14.95 21.27 -16.76
C ALA A 219 -13.80 22.13 -16.17
N PRO A 220 -14.08 23.39 -15.76
CA PRO A 220 -13.08 24.26 -15.16
C PRO A 220 -12.59 23.79 -13.79
N ASP A 221 -13.36 22.93 -13.12
CA ASP A 221 -13.20 22.56 -11.72
C ASP A 221 -12.46 21.21 -11.51
N GLU A 222 -12.14 20.47 -12.58
CA GLU A 222 -11.32 19.25 -12.46
C GLU A 222 -9.82 19.56 -12.41
N PRO A 223 -9.02 18.76 -11.67
CA PRO A 223 -7.58 18.89 -11.63
C PRO A 223 -7.00 18.79 -13.05
N LYS A 224 -6.18 19.78 -13.42
CA LYS A 224 -5.46 19.79 -14.71
C LYS A 224 -4.09 19.12 -14.62
N MET A 225 -3.72 18.66 -13.43
CA MET A 225 -2.49 17.95 -13.14
C MET A 225 -2.82 16.57 -12.56
N PRO A 226 -1.92 15.59 -12.70
CA PRO A 226 -2.09 14.31 -12.05
C PRO A 226 -2.28 14.45 -10.54
N VAL A 227 -3.19 13.66 -9.98
CA VAL A 227 -3.51 13.66 -8.54
C VAL A 227 -3.05 12.36 -7.90
N LEU A 228 -2.43 12.44 -6.72
CA LEU A 228 -1.97 11.24 -6.02
C LEU A 228 -3.17 10.56 -5.37
N MET A 229 -3.37 9.29 -5.74
CA MET A 229 -4.47 8.45 -5.24
C MET A 229 -3.95 7.54 -4.13
N ASP A 230 -2.95 6.72 -4.46
CA ASP A 230 -2.47 5.66 -3.57
C ASP A 230 -0.95 5.68 -3.43
N VAL A 231 -0.49 5.34 -2.22
CA VAL A 231 0.90 4.97 -1.95
C VAL A 231 0.93 3.61 -1.25
N LEU A 232 1.66 2.66 -1.84
CA LEU A 232 1.93 1.35 -1.26
C LEU A 232 3.40 1.24 -0.87
N LEU A 233 3.66 0.80 0.36
CA LEU A 233 4.99 0.58 0.90
C LEU A 233 5.06 -0.84 1.46
N ASN A 234 6.05 -1.63 1.05
CA ASN A 234 6.18 -3.01 1.48
C ASN A 234 7.63 -3.39 1.76
N ARG A 235 7.90 -3.92 2.95
CA ARG A 235 9.20 -4.52 3.28
C ARG A 235 9.46 -5.73 2.40
N ASP A 236 10.67 -5.79 1.87
CA ASP A 236 11.10 -6.92 1.07
C ASP A 236 11.77 -7.99 1.94
N TYR A 237 11.06 -9.11 2.12
CA TYR A 237 11.53 -10.32 2.78
C TYR A 237 11.86 -11.44 1.79
N SER A 238 12.03 -11.14 0.49
CA SER A 238 12.29 -12.15 -0.54
C SER A 238 13.53 -13.01 -0.29
N ALA A 239 14.55 -12.47 0.40
CA ALA A 239 15.74 -13.23 0.81
C ALA A 239 15.43 -14.40 1.76
N LEU A 240 14.29 -14.38 2.46
CA LEU A 240 13.86 -15.46 3.35
C LEU A 240 13.15 -16.60 2.60
N ARG A 241 12.90 -16.46 1.30
CA ARG A 241 12.23 -17.50 0.52
C ARG A 241 13.13 -18.72 0.36
N PRO A 242 12.60 -19.95 0.48
CA PRO A 242 13.38 -21.18 0.40
C PRO A 242 14.30 -21.26 -0.83
N ASN A 243 13.82 -20.79 -1.98
CA ASN A 243 14.54 -20.87 -3.26
C ASN A 243 15.86 -20.07 -3.29
N HIS A 244 16.04 -19.05 -2.44
CA HIS A 244 17.30 -18.29 -2.35
C HIS A 244 18.34 -18.96 -1.44
N ARG A 245 17.94 -19.87 -0.54
CA ARG A 245 18.86 -20.57 0.36
C ARG A 245 19.72 -21.62 -0.35
N GLU A 246 19.23 -22.14 -1.48
CA GLU A 246 19.95 -23.13 -2.29
C GLU A 246 21.10 -22.52 -3.13
N GLN A 247 21.10 -21.20 -3.35
CA GLN A 247 22.12 -20.53 -4.17
C GLN A 247 23.27 -19.92 -3.36
N ASN A 248 23.14 -19.83 -2.04
CA ASN A 248 24.22 -19.46 -1.12
C ASN A 248 24.07 -20.24 0.20
N PRO A 249 24.60 -21.47 0.29
CA PRO A 249 24.72 -22.15 1.56
C PRO A 249 25.68 -21.36 2.45
N SER A 250 25.21 -20.95 3.63
CA SER A 250 26.07 -20.41 4.70
C SER A 250 27.05 -21.46 5.20
#